data_AF-A0A5C9BKC9-F1
#
_entry.id   AF-A0A5C9BKC9-F1
#
_cell.length_a   1.000
_cell.length_b   1.000
_cell.length_c   1.000
_cell.angle_alpha   90.00
_cell.angle_beta   90.00
_cell.angle_gamma   90.00
#
_symmetry.space_group_name_H-M   'P 1'
#
loop_
_entity.id
_entity.type
_entity.pdbx_description
1 polymer ?
#
loop_
_entity_poly.entity_id
_entity_poly.type
_entity_poly.pdbx_seq_one_letter_code
_entity_poly.pdbx_strand_id
1 'polypeptide(L)'
;MLEAADRLKSQCQSQLELTLNLCNLGLGCCERLTEINGQSARALLTQAGTDGQSWLRGDATGLMVGTSRTVLDHWGSMLACYTDLQRQVLAGLAKK
;
A
#
# COMPACT_ATOMS: atom_id res chain seq x y z
N MET A 1 -43.37 -4.42 17.77
CA MET A 1 -42.20 -3.72 18.36
C MET A 1 -40.95 -4.61 18.38
N LEU A 2 -41.02 -5.88 18.79
CA LEU A 2 -39.87 -6.79 18.76
C LEU A 2 -39.20 -6.90 17.38
N GLU A 3 -39.98 -7.11 16.31
CA GLU A 3 -39.44 -7.27 14.95
C GLU A 3 -38.67 -6.03 14.45
N ALA A 4 -39.09 -4.83 14.84
CA ALA A 4 -38.41 -3.58 14.47
C ALA A 4 -37.08 -3.45 15.23
N ALA A 5 -37.05 -3.86 16.50
CA ALA A 5 -35.83 -3.89 17.31
C ALA A 5 -34.84 -4.94 16.78
N ASP A 6 -35.30 -6.12 16.40
CA ASP A 6 -34.45 -7.19 15.84
C ASP A 6 -33.87 -6.80 14.48
N ARG A 7 -34.66 -6.14 13.62
CA ARG A 7 -34.17 -5.59 12.34
C ARG A 7 -33.10 -4.52 12.57
N LEU A 8 -33.34 -3.59 13.49
CA LEU A 8 -32.37 -2.54 13.82
C LEU A 8 -31.05 -3.13 14.36
N LYS A 9 -31.15 -4.15 15.23
CA LYS A 9 -30.00 -4.87 15.76
C LYS A 9 -29.19 -5.54 14.64
N SER A 10 -29.87 -6.28 13.75
CA SER A 10 -29.22 -6.95 12.62
C SER A 10 -28.52 -5.97 11.67
N GLN A 11 -29.17 -4.83 11.36
CA GLN A 11 -28.57 -3.77 10.56
C GLN A 11 -27.34 -3.16 11.24
N CYS A 12 -27.43 -2.87 12.55
CA CYS A 12 -26.31 -2.35 13.32
C CYS A 12 -25.11 -3.31 13.33
N GLN A 13 -25.35 -4.60 13.55
CA GLN A 13 -24.30 -5.63 13.49
C GLN A 13 -23.65 -5.70 12.11
N SER A 14 -24.45 -5.70 11.04
CA SER A 14 -23.95 -5.69 9.66
C SER A 14 -23.13 -4.42 9.35
N GLN A 15 -23.53 -3.25 9.86
CA GLN A 15 -22.76 -2.00 9.72
C GLN A 15 -21.44 -2.03 10.48
N LEU A 16 -21.43 -2.58 11.69
CA LEU A 16 -20.22 -2.75 12.48
C LEU A 16 -19.24 -3.71 11.79
N GLU A 17 -19.73 -4.84 11.27
CA GLU A 17 -18.91 -5.82 10.56
C GLU A 17 -18.27 -5.24 9.30
N LEU A 18 -19.05 -4.53 8.48
CA LEU A 18 -18.50 -3.83 7.32
C LEU A 18 -17.41 -2.82 7.73
N THR A 19 -17.67 -2.02 8.76
CA THR A 19 -16.71 -1.01 9.23
C THR A 19 -15.40 -1.67 9.67
N LEU A 20 -15.48 -2.74 10.46
CA LEU A 20 -14.29 -3.50 10.88
C LEU A 20 -13.53 -4.07 9.69
N ASN A 21 -14.24 -4.65 8.71
CA ASN A 21 -13.62 -5.18 7.51
C ASN A 21 -12.90 -4.10 6.70
N LEU A 22 -13.52 -2.92 6.51
CA LEU A 22 -12.90 -1.79 5.82
C LEU A 22 -11.65 -1.27 6.58
N CYS A 23 -11.72 -1.19 7.91
CA CYS A 23 -10.58 -0.83 8.74
C CYS A 23 -9.42 -1.83 8.57
N ASN A 24 -9.71 -3.13 8.62
CA ASN A 24 -8.68 -4.17 8.44
C ASN A 24 -8.04 -4.11 7.04
N LEU A 25 -8.83 -3.87 6.00
CA LEU A 25 -8.30 -3.66 4.64
C LEU A 25 -7.36 -2.45 4.58
N GLY A 26 -7.76 -1.33 5.20
CA GLY A 26 -6.94 -0.12 5.28
C GLY A 26 -5.62 -0.37 6.01
N LEU A 27 -5.67 -1.03 7.18
CA LEU A 27 -4.48 -1.39 7.96
C LEU A 27 -3.54 -2.29 7.16
N GLY A 28 -4.05 -3.33 6.51
CA GLY A 28 -3.25 -4.22 5.67
C GLY A 28 -2.66 -3.51 4.44
N CYS A 29 -3.28 -2.45 3.94
CA CYS A 29 -2.67 -1.59 2.92
C CYS A 29 -1.50 -0.78 3.51
N CYS A 30 -1.68 -0.17 4.69
CA CYS A 30 -0.61 0.57 5.37
C CYS A 30 0.61 -0.30 5.69
N GLU A 31 0.41 -1.55 6.12
CA GLU A 31 1.48 -2.51 6.35
C GLU A 31 2.28 -2.79 5.07
N ARG A 32 1.58 -3.11 3.98
CA ARG A 32 2.19 -3.33 2.66
C ARG A 32 2.94 -2.10 2.15
N LEU A 33 2.37 -0.91 2.29
CA LEU A 33 3.04 0.35 1.91
C LEU A 33 4.29 0.60 2.73
N THR A 34 4.26 0.29 4.04
CA THR A 34 5.44 0.40 4.91
C THR A 34 6.55 -0.54 4.44
N GLU A 35 6.19 -1.77 4.06
CA GLU A 35 7.15 -2.71 3.49
C GLU A 35 7.74 -2.22 2.15
N ILE A 36 6.88 -1.76 1.23
CA ILE A 36 7.29 -1.19 -0.07
C ILE A 36 8.26 -0.01 0.12
N ASN A 37 7.93 0.90 1.04
CA ASN A 37 8.79 2.03 1.40
C ASN A 37 10.13 1.55 1.97
N GLY A 38 10.12 0.56 2.87
CA GLY A 38 11.32 0.01 3.47
C GLY A 38 12.22 -0.73 2.45
N GLN A 39 11.63 -1.46 1.50
CA GLN A 39 12.36 -2.10 0.41
C GLN A 39 13.02 -1.05 -0.52
N SER A 40 12.26 -0.03 -0.94
CA SER A 40 12.77 1.07 -1.76
C SER A 40 13.89 1.85 -1.06
N ALA A 41 13.70 2.21 0.22
CA ALA A 41 14.72 2.90 1.00
C ALA A 41 16.01 2.09 1.13
N ARG A 42 15.91 0.77 1.37
CA ARG A 42 17.08 -0.11 1.39
C ARG A 42 17.78 -0.17 0.04
N ALA A 43 17.03 -0.28 -1.06
CA ALA A 43 17.61 -0.28 -2.41
C ALA A 43 18.37 1.02 -2.71
N LEU A 44 17.76 2.18 -2.39
CA LEU A 44 18.41 3.48 -2.55
C LEU A 44 19.65 3.63 -1.67
N LEU A 45 19.61 3.17 -0.42
CA LEU A 45 20.76 3.21 0.50
C LEU A 45 21.89 2.29 0.05
N THR A 46 21.58 1.07 -0.39
CA THR A 46 22.58 0.14 -0.96
C THR A 46 23.22 0.76 -2.19
N GLN A 47 22.40 1.35 -3.07
CA GLN A 47 22.88 2.01 -4.27
C GLN A 47 23.78 3.23 -3.94
N ALA A 48 23.39 4.07 -2.98
CA ALA A 48 24.23 5.17 -2.50
C ALA A 48 25.57 4.68 -1.90
N GLY A 49 25.55 3.53 -1.22
CA GLY A 49 26.75 2.89 -0.66
C GLY A 49 27.73 2.38 -1.72
N THR A 50 27.23 1.88 -2.85
CA THR A 50 28.06 1.47 -4.01
C THR A 50 28.49 2.65 -4.88
N ASP A 51 27.65 3.67 -5.01
CA ASP A 51 27.82 4.75 -5.99
C ASP A 51 28.71 5.90 -5.50
N GLY A 52 29.02 5.96 -4.21
CA GLY A 52 30.06 6.85 -3.68
C GLY A 52 31.43 6.63 -4.35
N GLN A 53 31.72 5.41 -4.82
CA GLN A 53 32.92 5.10 -5.60
C GLN A 53 32.76 5.26 -7.13
N SER A 54 31.52 5.27 -7.62
CA SER A 54 31.18 5.37 -9.05
C SER A 54 31.13 6.82 -9.52
N TRP A 55 30.58 7.71 -8.69
CA TRP A 55 30.52 9.15 -8.97
C TRP A 55 31.92 9.77 -9.05
N LEU A 56 32.85 9.32 -8.19
CA LEU A 56 34.27 9.67 -8.25
C LEU A 56 34.99 9.16 -9.53
N ARG A 57 34.41 8.14 -10.20
CA ARG A 57 34.92 7.57 -11.45
C ARG A 57 34.25 8.13 -12.71
N GLY A 58 33.33 9.09 -12.58
CA GLY A 58 32.68 9.75 -13.71
C GLY A 58 31.47 9.01 -14.30
N ASP A 59 31.03 7.91 -13.69
CA ASP A 59 29.84 7.17 -14.14
C ASP A 59 28.56 7.67 -13.44
N ALA A 60 28.20 8.92 -13.74
CA ALA A 60 26.95 9.53 -13.24
C ALA A 60 25.70 8.92 -13.90
N THR A 61 25.85 8.31 -15.08
CA THR A 61 24.74 7.72 -15.85
C THR A 61 24.25 6.42 -15.20
N GLY A 62 25.16 5.55 -14.74
CA GLY A 62 24.78 4.33 -14.00
C GLY A 62 23.99 4.61 -12.72
N LEU A 63 24.45 5.60 -11.94
CA LEU A 63 23.77 6.07 -10.72
C LEU A 63 22.35 6.58 -11.02
N MET A 64 22.22 7.48 -12.01
CA MET A 64 20.90 8.00 -12.39
C MET A 64 19.96 6.89 -12.85
N VAL A 65 20.41 5.99 -13.72
CA VAL A 65 19.57 4.91 -14.25
C VAL A 65 19.10 3.96 -13.14
N GLY A 66 19.99 3.54 -12.23
CA GLY A 66 19.60 2.65 -11.12
C GLY A 66 18.65 3.33 -10.14
N THR A 67 18.88 4.62 -9.84
CA THR A 67 18.02 5.39 -8.95
C THR A 67 16.63 5.59 -9.58
N SER A 68 16.58 6.00 -10.84
CA SER A 68 15.33 6.15 -11.59
C SER A 68 14.53 4.86 -11.66
N ARG A 69 15.20 3.72 -11.86
CA ARG A 69 14.55 2.41 -11.85
C ARG A 69 13.94 2.10 -10.49
N THR A 70 14.70 2.27 -9.40
CA THR A 70 14.23 2.04 -8.03
C THR A 70 13.01 2.91 -7.72
N VAL A 71 13.03 4.19 -8.12
CA VAL A 71 11.90 5.09 -7.97
C VAL A 71 10.69 4.60 -8.78
N LEU A 72 10.86 4.26 -10.05
CA LEU A 72 9.73 3.80 -10.87
C LEU A 72 9.11 2.50 -10.35
N ASP A 73 9.94 1.54 -9.93
CA ASP A 73 9.47 0.26 -9.35
C ASP A 73 8.72 0.51 -8.02
N HIS A 74 9.21 1.45 -7.21
CA HIS A 74 8.56 1.87 -5.97
C HIS A 74 7.18 2.50 -6.22
N TRP A 75 7.09 3.44 -7.18
CA TRP A 75 5.83 4.08 -7.56
C TRP A 75 4.83 3.07 -8.13
N GLY A 76 5.28 2.16 -8.99
CA GLY A 76 4.44 1.08 -9.52
C GLY A 76 3.85 0.20 -8.41
N SER A 77 4.68 -0.16 -7.43
CA SER A 77 4.26 -0.97 -6.28
C SER A 77 3.26 -0.26 -5.38
N MET A 78 3.47 1.04 -5.11
CA MET A 78 2.50 1.85 -4.35
C MET A 78 1.15 1.95 -5.07
N LEU A 79 1.16 2.27 -6.37
CA LEU A 79 -0.06 2.36 -7.17
C LEU A 79 -0.83 1.05 -7.17
N ALA A 80 -0.14 -0.08 -7.39
CA ALA A 80 -0.77 -1.39 -7.34
C ALA A 80 -1.42 -1.68 -5.97
N CYS A 81 -0.75 -1.32 -4.88
CA CYS A 81 -1.28 -1.49 -3.53
C CYS A 81 -2.57 -0.66 -3.30
N TYR A 82 -2.59 0.60 -3.73
CA TYR A 82 -3.78 1.44 -3.62
C TYR A 82 -4.92 0.97 -4.51
N THR A 83 -4.63 0.57 -5.75
CA THR A 83 -5.65 0.03 -6.66
C THR A 83 -6.27 -1.26 -6.12
N ASP A 84 -5.47 -2.15 -5.55
CA ASP A 84 -5.96 -3.37 -4.90
C ASP A 84 -6.84 -3.05 -3.67
N LEU A 85 -6.43 -2.09 -2.82
CA LEU A 85 -7.26 -1.61 -1.72
C LEU A 85 -8.61 -1.08 -2.22
N GLN A 86 -8.61 -0.20 -3.23
CA GLN A 86 -9.83 0.34 -3.82
C GLN A 86 -10.75 -0.77 -4.34
N ARG A 87 -10.18 -1.77 -5.02
CA ARG A 87 -10.93 -2.93 -5.53
C ARG A 87 -11.59 -3.72 -4.39
N GLN A 88 -10.85 -3.96 -3.31
CA GLN A 88 -11.35 -4.71 -2.16
C GLN A 88 -12.43 -3.94 -1.39
N VAL A 89 -12.26 -2.62 -1.22
CA VAL A 89 -13.27 -1.74 -0.61
C VAL A 89 -14.56 -1.76 -1.43
N LEU A 90 -14.47 -1.55 -2.75
CA LEU A 90 -15.64 -1.57 -3.63
C LEU A 90 -16.35 -2.93 -3.61
N ALA A 91 -15.59 -4.03 -3.62
CA ALA A 91 -16.15 -5.37 -3.51
C ALA A 91 -16.83 -5.63 -2.14
N GLY A 92 -16.31 -5.03 -1.06
CA GLY A 92 -16.92 -5.10 0.27
C GLY A 92 -18.22 -4.30 0.35
N LEU A 93 -18.26 -3.11 -0.25
CA LEU A 93 -19.45 -2.26 -0.29
C LEU A 93 -20.54 -2.83 -1.19
N ALA A 94 -20.18 -3.46 -2.31
CA ALA A 94 -21.15 -4.06 -3.24
C ALA A 94 -21.84 -5.32 -2.70
N LYS A 95 -21.32 -5.93 -1.63
CA LYS A 95 -21.93 -7.11 -0.96
C LYS A 95 -23.06 -6.74 0.02
N LYS A 96 -23.42 -5.46 0.08
CA LYS A 96 -24.38 -4.91 1.04
C LYS A 96 -25.47 -4.14 0.32
#